data_AF-A0A137Q6V8-F1
#
_entry.id   AF-A0A137Q6V8-F1
#
_cell.length_a   1.000
_cell.length_b   1.000
_cell.length_c   1.000
_cell.angle_alpha   90.00
_cell.angle_beta   90.00
_cell.angle_gamma   90.00
#
_symmetry.space_group_name_H-M   'P 1'
#
loop_
_entity.id
_entity.type
_entity.pdbx_description
1 polymer ?
#
loop_
_entity_poly.entity_id
_entity_poly.type
_entity_poly.pdbx_seq_one_letter_code
_entity_poly.pdbx_strand_id
1 'polypeptide(L)'
;DDPKKAVPPEYHDFLKVFDKKEFERYPPPCSWDHKIETKPSFCPISMKLYQLSLKEEQELETFLTENLNKGYIKPSKSPIASPFFFIAKKDGKL
;
A
#
# COMPACT_ATOMS: atom_id res chain seq x y z
N ASP A 1 -20.01 -12.03 4.76
CA ASP A 1 -19.89 -13.26 5.57
C ASP A 1 -19.90 -12.92 7.04
N ASP A 2 -20.47 -13.77 7.88
CA ASP A 2 -20.50 -13.58 9.34
C ASP A 2 -19.12 -13.95 9.93
N PRO A 3 -18.32 -12.97 10.41
CA PRO A 3 -16.95 -13.22 10.88
C PRO A 3 -16.91 -14.16 12.10
N LYS A 4 -18.01 -14.28 12.86
CA LYS A 4 -18.11 -15.20 14.00
C LYS A 4 -18.01 -16.66 13.62
N LYS A 5 -18.29 -17.02 12.36
CA LYS A 5 -18.19 -18.39 11.85
C LYS A 5 -16.75 -18.81 11.51
N ALA A 6 -15.89 -17.85 11.17
CA ALA A 6 -14.51 -18.10 10.78
C ALA A 6 -13.51 -17.90 11.93
N VAL A 7 -13.88 -17.07 12.91
CA VAL A 7 -13.02 -16.71 14.05
C VAL A 7 -13.34 -17.61 15.25
N PRO A 8 -12.34 -18.26 15.88
CA PRO A 8 -12.53 -19.05 17.09
C PRO A 8 -13.17 -18.24 18.24
N PRO A 9 -14.01 -18.85 19.09
CA PRO A 9 -14.74 -18.15 20.16
C PRO A 9 -13.86 -17.28 21.07
N GLU A 10 -12.63 -17.69 21.31
CA GLU A 10 -11.65 -17.01 22.17
C GLU A 10 -11.28 -15.62 21.65
N TYR A 11 -11.50 -15.35 20.36
CA TYR A 11 -11.17 -14.08 19.70
C TYR A 11 -12.42 -13.27 19.34
N HIS A 12 -13.61 -13.64 19.82
CA HIS A 12 -14.84 -12.94 19.47
C HIS A 12 -14.88 -11.49 19.98
N ASP A 13 -14.14 -11.17 21.04
CA ASP A 13 -13.97 -9.78 21.50
C ASP A 13 -13.17 -8.92 20.52
N PHE A 14 -12.40 -9.56 19.62
CA PHE A 14 -11.54 -8.91 18.64
C PHE A 14 -12.07 -9.03 17.20
N LEU A 15 -13.35 -9.34 16.99
CA LEU A 15 -13.93 -9.50 15.65
C LEU A 15 -13.66 -8.30 14.73
N LYS A 16 -13.57 -7.10 15.31
CA LYS A 16 -13.20 -5.88 14.58
C LYS A 16 -11.85 -5.97 13.88
N VAL A 17 -10.86 -6.66 14.47
CA VAL A 17 -9.52 -6.85 13.89
C VAL A 17 -9.58 -7.70 12.60
N PHE A 18 -10.58 -8.56 12.48
CA PHE A 18 -10.80 -9.42 11.31
C PHE A 18 -11.70 -8.77 10.25
N ASP A 19 -12.19 -7.54 10.49
CA ASP A 19 -12.95 -6.79 9.49
C ASP A 19 -12.00 -6.19 8.45
N LYS A 20 -12.11 -6.66 7.21
CA LYS A 20 -11.32 -6.17 6.07
C LYS A 20 -11.40 -4.66 5.91
N LYS A 21 -12.57 -4.04 6.11
CA LYS A 21 -12.74 -2.59 5.93
C LYS A 21 -12.03 -1.77 7.00
N GLU A 22 -11.99 -2.29 8.23
CA GLU A 22 -11.27 -1.64 9.32
C GLU A 22 -9.75 -1.83 9.17
N PHE A 23 -9.31 -2.92 8.53
CA PHE A 23 -7.92 -3.15 8.19
C PHE A 23 -7.43 -2.31 6.99
N GLU A 24 -8.32 -1.94 6.06
CA GLU A 24 -8.00 -1.14 4.88
C GLU A 24 -7.83 0.37 5.17
N ARG A 25 -7.23 0.72 6.31
CA ARG A 25 -6.99 2.11 6.76
C ARG A 25 -5.67 2.24 7.51
N TYR A 26 -5.07 3.43 7.46
CA TYR A 26 -3.94 3.74 8.34
C TYR A 26 -4.37 3.81 9.81
N PRO A 27 -3.49 3.40 10.74
CA PRO A 27 -3.72 3.65 12.14
C PRO A 27 -3.78 5.17 12.40
N PRO A 28 -4.43 5.60 13.50
CA PRO A 28 -4.37 6.99 13.94
C PRO A 28 -2.90 7.42 14.14
N PRO A 29 -2.55 8.68 13.83
CA PRO A 29 -1.20 9.20 14.04
C PRO A 29 -0.74 9.00 15.49
N CYS A 30 0.49 8.53 15.67
CA CYS A 30 1.06 8.27 16.99
C CYS A 30 2.53 8.69 17.09
N SER A 31 3.08 8.69 18.30
CA SER A 31 4.49 9.05 18.55
C SER A 31 5.50 8.10 17.91
N TRP A 32 5.04 6.94 17.42
CA TRP A 32 5.85 5.89 16.82
C TRP A 32 5.70 5.83 15.30
N ASP A 33 5.08 6.85 14.70
CA ASP A 33 4.93 6.93 13.25
C ASP A 33 6.30 6.90 12.56
N HIS A 34 6.39 6.13 11.48
CA HIS A 34 7.65 5.95 10.76
C HIS A 34 8.13 7.26 10.14
N LYS A 35 9.35 7.67 10.48
CA LYS A 35 10.03 8.81 9.89
C LYS A 35 11.31 8.36 9.20
N ILE A 36 11.50 8.83 7.96
CA ILE A 36 12.74 8.62 7.21
C ILE A 36 13.67 9.81 7.47
N GLU A 37 14.77 9.58 8.18
CA GLU A 37 15.78 10.61 8.43
C GLU A 37 16.85 10.60 7.33
N THR A 38 16.97 11.72 6.63
CA THR A 38 17.97 11.88 5.56
C THR A 38 19.31 12.32 6.14
N LYS A 39 20.41 11.86 5.54
CA LYS A 39 21.75 12.34 5.88
C LYS A 39 21.90 13.83 5.52
N PRO A 40 22.78 14.60 6.19
CA PRO A 40 23.00 16.02 5.88
C PRO A 40 23.44 16.31 4.44
N SER A 41 24.10 15.35 3.79
CA SER A 41 24.58 15.46 2.41
C SER A 41 23.57 14.95 1.36
N PHE A 42 22.33 14.67 1.76
CA PHE A 42 21.33 14.10 0.86
C PHE A 42 20.84 15.14 -0.15
N CYS A 43 20.83 14.76 -1.42
CA CYS A 43 20.24 15.54 -2.50
C CYS A 43 19.03 14.78 -3.08
N PRO A 44 17.87 15.43 -3.29
CA PRO A 44 16.71 14.80 -3.92
C PRO A 44 17.04 14.28 -5.33
N ILE A 45 16.51 13.10 -5.65
CA ILE A 45 16.67 12.47 -6.98
C ILE A 45 15.28 12.13 -7.52
N SER A 46 15.01 12.55 -8.75
CA SER A 46 13.80 12.18 -9.48
C SER A 46 14.16 11.25 -10.63
N MET A 47 13.70 10.01 -10.55
CA MET A 47 13.89 9.00 -11.59
C MET A 47 12.63 8.83 -12.42
N LYS A 48 12.81 8.54 -13.71
CA LYS A 48 11.70 8.21 -14.63
C LYS A 48 11.20 6.78 -14.37
N LEU A 49 9.94 6.53 -14.70
CA LEU A 49 9.38 5.19 -14.71
C LEU A 49 10.09 4.30 -15.74
N TYR A 50 10.17 3.00 -15.46
CA TYR A 50 10.56 2.02 -16.46
C TYR A 50 9.49 1.93 -17.55
N GLN A 51 9.90 1.44 -18.72
CA GLN A 51 8.94 1.11 -19.77
C GLN A 51 8.09 -0.07 -19.30
N LEU A 52 6.77 0.10 -19.32
CA LEU A 52 5.81 -0.92 -18.92
C LEU A 52 5.22 -1.58 -20.18
N SER A 53 4.97 -2.87 -20.09
CA SER A 53 4.13 -3.57 -21.06
C SER A 53 2.66 -3.20 -20.87
N LEU A 54 1.82 -3.44 -21.89
CA LEU A 54 0.38 -3.18 -21.81
C LEU A 54 -0.29 -3.85 -20.60
N LYS A 55 0.15 -5.07 -20.24
CA LYS A 55 -0.37 -5.79 -19.08
C LYS A 55 0.01 -5.10 -17.76
N GLU A 56 1.25 -4.61 -17.66
CA GLU A 56 1.72 -3.89 -16.47
C GLU A 56 1.09 -2.50 -16.34
N GLU A 57 0.79 -1.80 -17.44
CA GLU A 57 0.05 -0.55 -17.41
C GLU A 57 -1.38 -0.74 -16.86
N GLN A 58 -2.07 -1.81 -17.28
CA GLN A 58 -3.40 -2.15 -16.76
C GLN A 58 -3.36 -2.48 -15.25
N GLU A 59 -2.33 -3.22 -14.82
CA GLU A 59 -2.14 -3.55 -13.42
C GLU A 59 -1.78 -2.29 -12.60
N LEU A 60 -1.01 -1.36 -13.19
CA LEU A 60 -0.66 -0.09 -12.55
C LEU A 60 -1.91 0.75 -12.29
N GLU A 61 -2.80 0.89 -13.27
CA GLU A 61 -4.05 1.63 -13.09
C GLU A 61 -4.95 1.00 -12.01
N THR A 62 -5.00 -0.33 -11.97
CA THR A 62 -5.73 -1.07 -10.92
C THR A 62 -5.11 -0.81 -9.55
N PHE A 63 -3.79 -0.96 -9.42
CA PHE A 63 -3.04 -0.69 -8.19
C PHE A 63 -3.26 0.74 -7.70
N LEU A 64 -3.15 1.73 -8.58
CA LEU A 64 -3.35 3.14 -8.24
C LEU A 64 -4.78 3.38 -7.75
N THR A 65 -5.78 2.92 -8.48
CA THR A 65 -7.19 3.09 -8.13
C THR A 65 -7.50 2.50 -6.76
N GLU A 66 -7.07 1.26 -6.50
CA GLU A 66 -7.31 0.60 -5.21
C GLU A 66 -6.63 1.31 -4.05
N ASN A 67 -5.34 1.68 -4.19
CA ASN A 67 -4.59 2.27 -3.10
C ASN A 67 -4.97 3.74 -2.84
N LEU A 68 -5.42 4.46 -3.87
CA LEU A 68 -6.02 5.79 -3.71
C LEU A 68 -7.35 5.70 -2.98
N ASN A 69 -8.21 4.74 -3.34
CA ASN A 69 -9.50 4.53 -2.66
C ASN A 69 -9.32 4.11 -1.19
N LYS A 70 -8.31 3.30 -0.87
CA LYS A 70 -7.93 2.94 0.50
C LYS A 70 -7.26 4.10 1.27
N GLY A 71 -6.83 5.14 0.56
CA GLY A 71 -6.08 6.26 1.13
C GLY A 71 -4.63 5.92 1.51
N TYR A 72 -4.10 4.80 1.02
CA TYR A 72 -2.71 4.36 1.25
C TYR A 72 -1.71 5.23 0.50
N ILE A 73 -2.09 5.71 -0.68
CA ILE A 73 -1.27 6.66 -1.44
C ILE A 73 -2.08 7.91 -1.73
N LYS A 74 -1.38 9.00 -2.06
CA LYS A 74 -1.99 10.25 -2.47
C LYS A 74 -1.12 10.96 -3.51
N PRO A 75 -1.70 11.79 -4.39
CA PRO A 75 -0.93 12.64 -5.27
C PRO A 75 0.05 13.52 -4.48
N SER A 76 1.28 13.65 -4.97
CA SER A 76 2.31 14.47 -4.33
C SER A 76 3.12 15.24 -5.37
N LYS A 77 3.72 16.35 -4.94
CA LYS A 77 4.68 17.15 -5.73
C LYS A 77 6.08 17.03 -5.13
N SER A 78 6.50 15.80 -4.86
CA SER A 78 7.79 15.51 -4.23
C SER A 78 8.96 15.79 -5.20
N PRO A 79 10.08 16.37 -4.74
CA PRO A 79 11.30 16.46 -5.54
C PRO A 79 12.02 15.10 -5.69
N ILE A 80 11.56 14.08 -4.94
CA ILE A 80 12.07 12.71 -4.98
C ILE A 80 11.04 11.82 -5.68
N ALA A 81 11.50 11.04 -6.65
CA ALA A 81 10.69 10.02 -7.31
C ALA A 81 11.53 8.76 -7.58
N SER A 82 10.94 7.60 -7.32
CA SER A 82 11.53 6.29 -7.62
C SER A 82 10.72 5.60 -8.72
N PRO A 83 11.36 4.78 -9.57
CA PRO A 83 10.64 4.05 -10.59
C PRO A 83 9.74 2.97 -9.95
N PHE A 84 8.68 2.60 -10.67
CA PHE A 84 7.75 1.54 -10.31
C PHE A 84 7.93 0.36 -11.28
N PHE A 85 7.80 -0.88 -10.79
CA PHE A 85 7.90 -2.09 -11.60
C PHE A 85 7.14 -3.25 -10.94
N PHE A 86 6.81 -4.26 -11.74
CA PHE A 86 6.13 -5.46 -11.27
C PHE A 86 7.08 -6.66 -11.18
N ILE A 87 6.78 -7.57 -10.26
CA ILE A 87 7.46 -8.86 -10.16
C ILE A 87 6.38 -9.94 -10.19
N ALA A 88 6.45 -10.83 -11.17
CA ALA A 88 5.54 -11.95 -11.27
C ALA A 88 5.55 -12.80 -10.00
N LYS A 89 4.36 -12.99 -9.42
CA LYS A 89 4.12 -13.87 -8.29
C LYS A 89 3.98 -15.32 -8.77
N LYS A 90 4.16 -16.27 -7.85
CA LYS A 90 4.10 -17.71 -8.15
C LYS A 90 2.75 -18.16 -8.72
N ASP A 91 1.67 -17.46 -8.40
CA ASP A 91 0.31 -17.70 -8.89
C ASP A 91 0.05 -17.09 -10.28
N GLY A 92 1.09 -16.55 -10.95
CA GLY A 92 1.01 -15.99 -12.30
C GLY A 92 0.43 -14.58 -12.38
N LYS A 93 0.11 -13.99 -11.22
CA LYS A 93 -0.32 -12.60 -11.11
C LYS A 93 0.88 -11.66 -11.12
N LEU A 94 0.67 -10.46 -11.65
CA LEU A 94 1.59 -9.33 -11.49
C LEU A 94 1.18 -8.53 -10.24
#